data_AF-A0A525CT36-F1
#
_entry.id   AF-A0A525CT36-F1
#
_cell.length_a   1.000
_cell.length_b   1.000
_cell.length_c   1.000
_cell.angle_alpha   90.00
_cell.angle_beta   90.00
_cell.angle_gamma   90.00
#
_symmetry.space_group_name_H-M   'P 1'
#
loop_
_entity.id
_entity.type
_entity.pdbx_description
1 polymer ?
#
loop_
_entity_poly.entity_id
_entity_poly.type
_entity_poly.pdbx_seq_one_letter_code
_entity_poly.pdbx_strand_id
1 'polypeptide(L)'
;MNTTGNMTTSDPAEMKKTDASSIKVSVTLLDRLMNLAGELVLCRNQLCQGVQISDPRITEQSSQRIDLITSELQETIMQTRMQPMSIIFTRFTRLVRDLSFDQGKSIDLEIEGKEVELDKTILESIQLPLETLLKMVVANGAEIPDVRRQKGKPETSRIHIEAFHETGQVNIVISDDGSGFDPNDLPADQEAGSPFQRAREEVETFGGKIETDQKTDGGTRIDIKLPLTLAIIPSQIISAAGGRYAIPQSNLDELLRIPVDQVDETVEHVGDTPVIQLRGELLPLIRLSQVLGDNSGDAQDSKRVVHIAVVSSGSCKYGLVVDRLFDSEEIVVKPVGQHLKACNIYSGATIMGDGRVALILDVASIAQSAFSAKDSGSPLQDGITEVAQTGPEEKTALLTFRNLQHEPFCISMDRVERIERIRVSDIEQIGQQQVIQYRGGALKLFHISQFCEVETIPFKDYAEVLVLNLGNAEIGLMVNGPLDTCEVEKDSVDTSCLHKGMTGSVILNSQTTWLLDENAIEASLSGIRSSR
;
A
#
# COMPACT_ATOMS: atom_id res chain seq x y z
N MET A 1 86.33 0.55 -3.38
CA MET A 1 85.11 0.74 -4.19
C MET A 1 84.13 -0.33 -3.75
N ASN A 2 83.35 -0.02 -2.72
CA ASN A 2 82.33 -0.92 -2.16
C ASN A 2 80.98 -0.52 -2.75
N THR A 3 80.32 -1.47 -3.39
CA THR A 3 78.98 -1.37 -3.95
C THR A 3 77.95 -1.34 -2.83
N THR A 4 77.27 -0.20 -2.71
CA THR A 4 76.15 0.07 -1.81
C THR A 4 74.89 -0.65 -2.29
N GLY A 5 74.58 -1.80 -1.68
CA GLY A 5 73.25 -2.41 -1.70
C GLY A 5 72.54 -2.08 -0.39
N ASN A 6 71.68 -1.06 -0.43
CA ASN A 6 70.89 -0.61 0.72
C ASN A 6 69.70 -1.59 0.90
N MET A 7 69.84 -2.57 1.80
CA MET A 7 68.69 -3.32 2.33
C MET A 7 67.98 -2.43 3.35
N THR A 8 66.95 -1.74 2.90
CA THR A 8 65.98 -1.09 3.78
C THR A 8 65.09 -2.14 4.42
N THR A 9 65.18 -2.20 5.74
CA THR A 9 64.27 -2.85 6.69
C THR A 9 62.82 -2.47 6.40
N SER A 10 62.00 -3.44 5.99
CA SER A 10 60.54 -3.31 5.99
C SER A 10 60.01 -3.63 7.39
N ASP A 11 59.42 -2.65 8.05
CA ASP A 11 58.62 -2.81 9.26
C ASP A 11 57.39 -1.88 9.12
N PRO A 12 56.30 -2.08 9.85
CA PRO A 12 55.26 -3.06 9.59
C PRO A 12 53.92 -2.33 9.39
N ALA A 13 53.34 -2.32 8.18
CA ALA A 13 52.03 -1.72 7.96
C ALA A 13 51.34 -2.32 6.75
N GLU A 14 50.29 -3.11 7.03
CA GLU A 14 49.02 -3.25 6.29
C GLU A 14 48.42 -4.66 6.47
N MET A 15 48.33 -5.12 7.72
CA MET A 15 47.19 -5.96 8.07
C MET A 15 45.99 -5.02 8.18
N LYS A 16 45.10 -5.08 7.19
CA LYS A 16 43.75 -4.49 7.22
C LYS A 16 43.18 -4.67 8.62
N LYS A 17 42.94 -3.57 9.34
CA LYS A 17 42.06 -3.56 10.50
C LYS A 17 40.72 -4.10 10.01
N THR A 18 40.41 -5.34 10.37
CA THR A 18 39.04 -5.81 10.38
C THR A 18 38.27 -4.85 11.28
N ASP A 19 37.22 -4.22 10.74
CA ASP A 19 36.28 -3.40 11.49
C ASP A 19 35.62 -4.29 12.56
N ALA A 20 36.25 -4.37 13.74
CA ALA A 20 35.65 -4.95 14.92
C ALA A 20 34.60 -3.96 15.44
N SER A 21 33.44 -3.94 14.78
CA SER A 21 32.25 -3.30 15.32
C SER A 21 31.82 -4.08 16.56
N SER A 22 32.13 -3.54 17.74
CA SER A 22 31.68 -4.11 19.01
C SER A 22 30.30 -3.56 19.34
N ILE A 23 29.36 -4.44 19.64
CA ILE A 23 28.00 -4.10 20.07
C ILE A 23 27.95 -4.27 21.59
N LYS A 24 27.54 -3.22 22.30
CA LYS A 24 27.28 -3.31 23.73
C LYS A 24 25.89 -3.91 23.94
N VAL A 25 25.83 -5.07 24.55
CA VAL A 25 24.59 -5.78 24.84
C VAL A 25 24.39 -5.87 26.35
N SER A 26 23.16 -5.66 26.83
CA SER A 26 22.86 -5.84 28.25
C SER A 26 22.89 -7.33 28.62
N VAL A 27 23.35 -7.64 29.84
CA VAL A 27 23.40 -9.04 30.33
C VAL A 27 21.99 -9.63 30.40
N THR A 28 20.99 -8.83 30.76
CA THR A 28 19.58 -9.24 30.81
C THR A 28 19.04 -9.67 29.46
N LEU A 29 19.46 -9.02 28.37
CA LEU A 29 19.08 -9.40 27.02
C LEU A 29 19.72 -10.74 26.63
N LEU A 30 21.00 -10.95 26.97
CA LEU A 30 21.68 -12.22 26.74
C LEU A 30 20.97 -13.38 27.45
N ASP A 31 20.56 -13.20 28.70
CA ASP A 31 19.81 -14.21 29.45
C ASP A 31 18.45 -14.52 28.79
N ARG A 32 17.75 -13.50 28.28
CA ARG A 32 16.48 -13.68 27.56
C ARG A 32 16.67 -14.46 26.25
N LEU A 33 17.71 -14.14 25.47
CA LEU A 33 18.07 -14.90 24.27
C LEU A 33 18.40 -16.35 24.59
N MET A 34 19.13 -16.62 25.67
CA MET A 34 19.45 -17.99 26.10
C MET A 34 18.19 -18.78 26.46
N ASN A 35 17.23 -18.16 27.16
CA ASN A 35 15.95 -18.81 27.49
C ASN A 35 15.14 -19.13 26.24
N LEU A 36 14.99 -18.17 25.32
CA LEU A 36 14.27 -18.35 24.06
C LEU A 36 14.91 -19.45 23.20
N ALA A 37 16.25 -19.52 23.15
CA ALA A 37 16.95 -20.60 22.47
C ALA A 37 16.64 -21.97 23.10
N GLY A 38 16.55 -22.05 24.43
CA GLY A 38 16.13 -23.25 25.15
C GLY A 38 14.69 -23.67 24.81
N GLU A 39 13.76 -22.73 24.81
CA GLU A 39 12.36 -23.00 24.44
C GLU A 39 12.21 -23.45 22.98
N LEU A 40 12.98 -22.85 22.06
CA LEU A 40 13.00 -23.25 20.65
C LEU A 40 13.48 -24.70 20.48
N VAL A 41 14.49 -25.12 21.25
CA VAL A 41 14.96 -26.52 21.26
C VAL A 41 13.88 -27.47 21.75
N LEU A 42 13.13 -27.09 22.79
CA LEU A 42 12.02 -27.90 23.31
C LEU A 42 10.91 -28.04 22.25
N CYS A 43 10.51 -26.94 21.61
CA CYS A 43 9.47 -26.96 20.59
C CYS A 43 9.89 -27.75 19.36
N ARG A 44 11.15 -27.65 18.92
CA ARG A 44 11.70 -28.48 17.84
C ARG A 44 11.57 -29.97 18.17
N ASN A 45 11.92 -30.37 19.40
CA ASN A 45 11.82 -31.77 19.81
C ASN A 45 10.36 -32.25 19.86
N GLN A 46 9.44 -31.41 20.35
CA GLN A 46 8.00 -31.70 20.36
C GLN A 46 7.41 -31.81 18.95
N LEU A 47 7.82 -30.94 18.02
CA LEU A 47 7.43 -30.99 16.62
C LEU A 47 7.92 -32.28 15.96
N CYS A 48 9.21 -32.63 16.15
CA CYS A 48 9.75 -33.89 15.64
C CYS A 48 9.00 -35.10 16.21
N GLN A 49 8.65 -35.08 17.50
CA GLN A 49 7.86 -36.15 18.12
C GLN A 49 6.46 -36.23 17.51
N GLY A 50 5.76 -35.10 17.35
CA GLY A 50 4.43 -35.04 16.74
C GLY A 50 4.42 -35.58 15.32
N VAL A 51 5.44 -35.26 14.52
CA VAL A 51 5.64 -35.81 13.17
C VAL A 51 5.92 -37.32 13.22
N GLN A 52 6.79 -37.78 14.12
CA GLN A 52 7.12 -39.21 14.26
C GLN A 52 5.90 -40.06 14.63
N ILE A 53 5.02 -39.57 15.50
CA ILE A 53 3.80 -40.28 15.89
C ILE A 53 2.58 -39.91 15.05
N SER A 54 2.75 -39.04 14.05
CA SER A 54 1.69 -38.53 13.17
C SER A 54 0.48 -37.94 13.93
N ASP A 55 0.72 -37.22 15.04
CA ASP A 55 -0.34 -36.49 15.75
C ASP A 55 -0.40 -35.03 15.27
N PRO A 56 -1.39 -34.67 14.43
CA PRO A 56 -1.50 -33.33 13.86
C PRO A 56 -1.69 -32.24 14.92
N ARG A 57 -2.27 -32.56 16.08
CA ARG A 57 -2.51 -31.57 17.14
C ARG A 57 -1.20 -31.15 17.81
N ILE A 58 -0.31 -32.11 18.04
CA ILE A 58 1.02 -31.83 18.60
C ILE A 58 1.84 -31.03 17.60
N THR A 59 1.77 -31.39 16.31
CA THR A 59 2.43 -30.65 15.24
C THR A 59 1.93 -29.21 15.15
N GLU A 60 0.61 -28.99 15.16
CA GLU A 60 0.00 -27.66 15.10
C GLU A 60 0.35 -26.80 16.33
N GLN A 61 0.22 -27.36 17.55
CA GLN A 61 0.60 -26.67 18.79
C GLN A 61 2.09 -26.33 18.83
N SER A 62 2.95 -27.25 18.39
CA SER A 62 4.39 -27.00 18.33
C SER A 62 4.73 -25.92 17.29
N SER A 63 4.02 -25.90 16.15
CA SER A 63 4.19 -24.87 15.11
C SER A 63 3.82 -23.48 15.66
N GLN A 64 2.63 -23.33 16.24
CA GLN A 64 2.19 -22.06 16.82
C GLN A 64 3.16 -21.54 17.91
N ARG A 65 3.72 -22.46 18.70
CA ARG A 65 4.69 -22.10 19.75
C ARG A 65 6.06 -21.74 19.17
N ILE A 66 6.50 -22.38 18.10
CA ILE A 66 7.69 -21.98 17.35
C ILE A 66 7.49 -20.57 16.81
N ASP A 67 6.35 -20.27 16.19
CA ASP A 67 6.05 -18.95 15.65
C ASP A 67 6.21 -17.88 16.74
N LEU A 68 5.57 -18.08 17.90
CA LEU A 68 5.62 -17.15 19.03
C LEU A 68 7.06 -16.96 19.58
N ILE A 69 7.81 -18.05 19.80
CA ILE A 69 9.21 -17.98 20.26
C ILE A 69 10.09 -17.29 19.22
N THR A 70 9.88 -17.55 17.93
CA THR A 70 10.68 -16.92 16.88
C THR A 70 10.40 -15.42 16.79
N SER A 71 9.17 -14.98 16.98
CA SER A 71 8.83 -13.55 17.09
C SER A 71 9.49 -12.90 18.30
N GLU A 72 9.45 -13.53 19.48
CA GLU A 72 10.12 -13.00 20.69
C GLU A 72 11.65 -12.98 20.56
N LEU A 73 12.23 -13.99 19.93
CA LEU A 73 13.66 -14.07 19.65
C LEU A 73 14.08 -12.94 18.72
N GLN A 74 13.30 -12.69 17.68
CA GLN A 74 13.51 -11.57 16.78
C GLN A 74 13.45 -10.25 17.55
N GLU A 75 12.39 -9.99 18.32
CA GLU A 75 12.26 -8.75 19.11
C GLU A 75 13.47 -8.53 20.04
N THR A 76 13.91 -9.59 20.73
CA THR A 76 15.05 -9.53 21.65
C THR A 76 16.38 -9.29 20.93
N ILE A 77 16.59 -9.93 19.77
CA ILE A 77 17.78 -9.66 18.94
C ILE A 77 17.78 -8.22 18.44
N MET A 78 16.60 -7.70 18.07
CA MET A 78 16.46 -6.35 17.55
C MET A 78 16.86 -5.30 18.58
N GLN A 79 16.58 -5.52 19.86
CA GLN A 79 17.05 -4.66 20.97
C GLN A 79 18.59 -4.51 21.00
N THR A 80 19.36 -5.46 20.48
CA THR A 80 20.84 -5.34 20.43
C THR A 80 21.34 -4.34 19.39
N ARG A 81 20.50 -4.00 18.41
CA ARG A 81 20.82 -3.14 17.26
C ARG A 81 20.14 -1.78 17.32
N MET A 82 19.31 -1.57 18.34
CA MET A 82 18.64 -0.30 18.56
C MET A 82 19.63 0.83 18.76
N GLN A 83 19.27 1.99 18.24
CA GLN A 83 19.99 3.23 18.44
C GLN A 83 19.00 4.32 18.88
N PRO A 84 19.43 5.24 19.76
CA PRO A 84 18.56 6.30 20.23
C PRO A 84 18.32 7.34 19.12
N MET A 85 17.10 7.82 19.01
CA MET A 85 16.68 8.82 18.02
C MET A 85 17.38 10.18 18.20
N SER A 86 17.95 10.46 19.38
CA SER A 86 18.80 11.63 19.64
C SER A 86 19.87 11.91 18.57
N ILE A 87 20.37 10.85 17.91
CA ILE A 87 21.36 10.95 16.82
C ILE A 87 20.82 11.78 15.65
N ILE A 88 19.56 11.56 15.26
CA ILE A 88 18.91 12.29 14.18
C ILE A 88 18.48 13.69 14.66
N PHE A 89 17.88 13.77 15.84
CA PHE A 89 17.36 15.03 16.38
C PHE A 89 18.43 16.12 16.55
N THR A 90 19.67 15.73 16.80
CA THR A 90 20.81 16.66 16.84
C THR A 90 20.98 17.39 15.50
N ARG A 91 20.73 16.73 14.36
CA ARG A 91 20.81 17.34 13.03
C ARG A 91 19.61 18.25 12.76
N PHE A 92 18.42 17.88 13.21
CA PHE A 92 17.21 18.70 13.04
C PHE A 92 17.33 20.07 13.71
N THR A 93 17.96 20.14 14.89
CA THR A 93 18.22 21.45 15.53
C THR A 93 19.08 22.39 14.67
N ARG A 94 20.01 21.84 13.87
CA ARG A 94 20.83 22.64 12.94
C ARG A 94 20.01 23.03 11.71
N LEU A 95 19.34 22.05 11.11
CA LEU A 95 18.50 22.26 9.94
C LEU A 95 17.44 23.35 10.16
N VAL A 96 16.71 23.31 11.28
CA VAL A 96 15.68 24.31 11.59
C VAL A 96 16.28 25.69 11.82
N ARG A 97 17.46 25.79 12.45
CA ARG A 97 18.16 27.07 12.63
C ARG A 97 18.59 27.68 11.30
N ASP A 98 19.15 26.87 10.41
CA ASP A 98 19.59 27.33 9.09
C ASP A 98 18.39 27.79 8.25
N LEU A 99 17.31 27.01 8.20
CA LEU A 99 16.07 27.38 7.51
C LEU A 99 15.37 28.61 8.12
N SER A 100 15.38 28.72 9.45
CA SER A 100 14.84 29.88 10.19
C SER A 100 15.57 31.16 9.78
N PHE A 101 16.90 31.10 9.65
CA PHE A 101 17.71 32.22 9.18
C PHE A 101 17.43 32.55 7.70
N ASP A 102 17.47 31.54 6.82
CA ASP A 102 17.29 31.73 5.38
C ASP A 102 15.90 32.29 5.00
N GLN A 103 14.87 31.90 5.74
CA GLN A 103 13.49 32.33 5.48
C GLN A 103 13.04 33.53 6.33
N GLY A 104 13.89 34.06 7.21
CA GLY A 104 13.55 35.20 8.08
C GLY A 104 12.44 34.89 9.10
N LYS A 105 12.31 33.64 9.53
CA LYS A 105 11.27 33.18 10.47
C LYS A 105 11.87 32.99 11.85
N SER A 106 11.15 33.35 12.92
CA SER A 106 11.56 33.04 14.30
C SER A 106 10.92 31.73 14.72
N ILE A 107 11.73 30.70 14.98
CA ILE A 107 11.25 29.34 15.26
C ILE A 107 11.91 28.81 16.54
N ASP A 108 11.10 28.25 17.44
CA ASP A 108 11.51 27.46 18.59
C ASP A 108 11.21 25.99 18.32
N LEU A 109 12.23 25.13 18.45
CA LEU A 109 12.13 23.70 18.18
C LEU A 109 12.19 22.93 19.50
N GLU A 110 11.05 22.38 19.89
CA GLU A 110 10.90 21.51 21.06
C GLU A 110 10.97 20.05 20.60
N ILE A 111 11.80 19.24 21.27
CA ILE A 111 12.00 17.81 20.94
C ILE A 111 11.89 16.97 22.21
N GLU A 112 10.91 16.06 22.22
CA GLU A 112 10.65 15.07 23.26
C GLU A 112 10.92 13.64 22.74
N GLY A 113 11.22 12.70 23.64
CA GLY A 113 11.48 11.30 23.27
C GLY A 113 12.86 11.05 22.64
N LYS A 114 13.91 11.76 23.07
CA LYS A 114 15.27 11.61 22.50
C LYS A 114 15.90 10.24 22.78
N GLU A 115 15.47 9.63 23.87
CA GLU A 115 15.83 8.31 24.36
C GLU A 115 15.10 7.16 23.65
N VAL A 116 14.06 7.46 22.86
CA VAL A 116 13.35 6.45 22.09
C VAL A 116 14.32 5.74 21.15
N GLU A 117 14.24 4.42 21.16
CA GLU A 117 15.13 3.53 20.46
C GLU A 117 14.48 2.99 19.19
N LEU A 118 15.25 2.93 18.10
CA LEU A 118 14.83 2.43 16.79
C LEU A 118 15.95 1.61 16.13
N ASP A 119 15.61 0.63 15.30
CA ASP A 119 16.61 -0.18 14.59
C ASP A 119 17.54 0.72 13.77
N LYS A 120 18.85 0.46 13.81
CA LYS A 120 19.86 1.25 13.09
C LYS A 120 19.53 1.45 11.60
N THR A 121 19.06 0.41 10.90
CA THR A 121 18.74 0.54 9.47
C THR A 121 17.53 1.42 9.27
N ILE A 122 16.47 1.23 10.06
CA ILE A 122 15.29 2.10 9.97
C ILE A 122 15.67 3.53 10.33
N LEU A 123 16.50 3.74 11.35
CA LEU A 123 17.03 5.04 11.76
C LEU A 123 17.83 5.73 10.63
N GLU A 124 18.67 4.99 9.91
CA GLU A 124 19.42 5.53 8.76
C GLU A 124 18.50 5.86 7.58
N SER A 125 17.50 5.02 7.29
CA SER A 125 16.55 5.22 6.20
C SER A 125 15.54 6.33 6.46
N ILE A 126 15.02 6.46 7.69
CA ILE A 126 13.99 7.45 8.04
C ILE A 126 14.52 8.88 8.10
N GLN A 127 15.84 9.05 8.16
CA GLN A 127 16.46 10.37 8.31
C GLN A 127 16.03 11.33 7.18
N LEU A 128 16.08 10.89 5.92
CA LEU A 128 15.77 11.74 4.77
C LEU A 128 14.27 12.10 4.67
N PRO A 129 13.32 11.17 4.86
CA PRO A 129 11.90 11.49 4.96
C PRO A 129 11.60 12.53 6.04
N LEU A 130 12.13 12.37 7.26
CA LEU A 130 11.88 13.31 8.35
C LEU A 130 12.49 14.70 8.09
N GLU A 131 13.68 14.78 7.47
CA GLU A 131 14.24 16.06 7.03
C GLU A 131 13.32 16.75 6.02
N THR A 132 12.72 16.00 5.11
CA THR A 132 11.79 16.51 4.10
C THR A 132 10.51 17.06 4.74
N LEU A 133 9.89 16.28 5.63
CA LEU A 133 8.69 16.71 6.37
C LEU A 133 8.97 17.95 7.24
N LEU A 134 10.11 17.97 7.93
CA LEU A 134 10.49 19.11 8.76
C LEU A 134 10.74 20.37 7.94
N LYS A 135 11.39 20.25 6.76
CA LYS A 135 11.54 21.36 5.81
C LYS A 135 10.18 21.90 5.37
N MET A 136 9.22 21.02 5.08
CA MET A 136 7.87 21.43 4.68
C MET A 136 7.15 22.18 5.80
N VAL A 137 7.22 21.69 7.04
CA VAL A 137 6.61 22.34 8.21
C VAL A 137 7.23 23.72 8.47
N VAL A 138 8.56 23.85 8.36
CA VAL A 138 9.24 25.14 8.48
C VAL A 138 8.85 26.09 7.33
N ALA A 139 8.77 25.59 6.09
CA ALA A 139 8.48 26.41 4.92
C ALA A 139 7.03 26.90 4.85
N ASN A 140 6.06 26.03 5.18
CA ASN A 140 4.64 26.29 4.95
C ASN A 140 3.83 26.48 6.24
N GLY A 141 4.25 25.84 7.35
CA GLY A 141 3.60 25.99 8.65
C GLY A 141 4.00 27.28 9.35
N ALA A 142 5.30 27.49 9.54
CA ALA A 142 5.82 28.65 10.28
C ALA A 142 5.65 29.97 9.52
N GLU A 143 5.09 30.98 10.19
CA GLU A 143 4.86 32.32 9.64
C GLU A 143 5.98 33.29 10.09
N ILE A 144 6.20 34.37 9.33
CA ILE A 144 7.14 35.42 9.73
C ILE A 144 6.61 36.24 10.93
N PRO A 145 7.49 36.79 11.79
CA PRO A 145 7.14 37.55 12.99
C PRO A 145 6.02 38.59 12.82
N ASP A 146 6.08 39.37 11.74
CA ASP A 146 5.12 40.45 11.50
C ASP A 146 3.71 39.93 11.18
N VAL A 147 3.60 38.82 10.44
CA VAL A 147 2.31 38.16 10.15
C VAL A 147 1.72 37.56 11.43
N ARG A 148 2.57 36.96 12.28
CA ARG A 148 2.12 36.39 13.56
C ARG A 148 1.57 37.45 14.51
N ARG A 149 2.24 38.61 14.61
CA ARG A 149 1.74 39.76 15.39
C ARG A 149 0.39 40.25 14.89
N GLN A 150 0.17 40.32 13.57
CA GLN A 150 -1.12 40.72 12.99
C GLN A 150 -2.24 39.72 13.32
N LYS A 151 -1.91 38.43 13.42
CA LYS A 151 -2.84 37.35 13.81
C LYS A 151 -2.97 37.18 15.32
N GLY A 152 -2.32 38.00 16.14
CA GLY A 152 -2.35 37.90 17.61
C GLY A 152 -1.61 36.67 18.17
N LYS A 153 -0.76 36.02 17.37
CA LYS A 153 0.06 34.87 17.78
C LYS A 153 1.41 35.34 18.37
N PRO A 154 2.09 34.52 19.20
CA PRO A 154 3.44 34.82 19.67
C PRO A 154 4.41 35.05 18.51
N GLU A 155 5.40 35.92 18.67
CA GLU A 155 6.34 36.27 17.60
C GLU A 155 7.15 35.07 17.08
N THR A 156 7.49 34.16 17.98
CA THR A 156 8.19 32.91 17.68
C THR A 156 7.16 31.81 17.41
N SER A 157 7.34 31.08 16.31
CA SER A 157 6.57 29.87 16.00
C SER A 157 7.15 28.68 16.74
N ARG A 158 6.27 27.82 17.28
CA ARG A 158 6.66 26.59 17.95
C ARG A 158 6.51 25.42 16.98
N ILE A 159 7.59 24.66 16.80
CA ILE A 159 7.57 23.35 16.17
C ILE A 159 7.90 22.32 17.25
N HIS A 160 7.02 21.34 17.41
CA HIS A 160 7.15 20.25 18.39
C HIS A 160 7.37 18.93 17.67
N ILE A 161 8.45 18.23 18.03
CA ILE A 161 8.72 16.85 17.61
C ILE A 161 8.64 15.96 18.84
N GLU A 162 7.76 14.96 18.78
CA GLU A 162 7.59 13.97 19.84
C GLU A 162 7.89 12.59 19.27
N ALA A 163 8.64 11.77 20.00
CA ALA A 163 8.78 10.35 19.69
C ALA A 163 8.38 9.51 20.90
N PHE A 164 7.68 8.40 20.67
CA PHE A 164 7.30 7.47 21.73
C PHE A 164 7.04 6.06 21.19
N HIS A 165 7.11 5.07 22.09
CA HIS A 165 6.72 3.70 21.78
C HIS A 165 5.26 3.47 22.13
N GLU A 166 4.48 2.97 21.18
CA GLU A 166 3.09 2.55 21.41
C GLU A 166 2.79 1.30 20.58
N THR A 167 2.17 0.28 21.19
CA THR A 167 1.72 -0.95 20.50
C THR A 167 2.80 -1.68 19.67
N GLY A 168 4.07 -1.66 20.10
CA GLY A 168 5.17 -2.30 19.35
C GLY A 168 5.61 -1.53 18.10
N GLN A 169 5.21 -0.27 17.99
CA GLN A 169 5.64 0.66 16.95
C GLN A 169 6.33 1.87 17.58
N VAL A 170 7.18 2.52 16.80
CA VAL A 170 7.71 3.85 17.12
C VAL A 170 6.83 4.88 16.43
N ASN A 171 6.22 5.75 17.22
CA ASN A 171 5.44 6.87 16.73
C ASN A 171 6.31 8.11 16.80
N ILE A 172 6.31 8.88 15.71
CA ILE A 172 6.98 10.17 15.62
C ILE A 172 5.94 11.18 15.19
N VAL A 173 5.76 12.23 15.97
CA VAL A 173 4.79 13.28 15.71
C VAL A 173 5.55 14.56 15.44
N ILE A 174 5.27 15.20 14.30
CA ILE A 174 5.74 16.55 14.00
C ILE A 174 4.52 17.46 14.03
N SER A 175 4.55 18.53 14.80
CA SER A 175 3.46 19.50 14.80
C SER A 175 3.93 20.94 14.93
N ASP A 176 3.14 21.86 14.37
CA ASP A 176 3.38 23.30 14.44
C ASP A 176 2.16 24.07 14.98
N ASP A 177 2.41 25.32 15.38
CA ASP A 177 1.40 26.29 15.84
C ASP A 177 1.07 27.37 14.80
N GLY A 178 1.41 27.09 13.54
CA GLY A 178 1.42 28.01 12.42
C GLY A 178 0.04 28.21 11.80
N SER A 179 0.02 28.51 10.51
CA SER A 179 -1.24 28.78 9.80
C SER A 179 -2.08 27.53 9.55
N GLY A 180 -1.46 26.34 9.65
CA GLY A 180 -2.02 25.09 9.16
C GLY A 180 -1.88 25.02 7.64
N PHE A 181 -1.30 23.93 7.14
CA PHE A 181 -1.33 23.58 5.73
C PHE A 181 -1.69 22.11 5.61
N ASP A 182 -2.31 21.71 4.50
CA ASP A 182 -2.41 20.28 4.19
C ASP A 182 -1.14 19.87 3.44
N PRO A 183 -0.34 18.93 3.96
CA PRO A 183 0.82 18.41 3.25
C PRO A 183 0.49 17.81 1.88
N ASN A 184 -0.74 17.34 1.66
CA ASN A 184 -1.21 16.80 0.39
C ASN A 184 -1.45 17.88 -0.68
N ASP A 185 -1.76 19.11 -0.26
CA ASP A 185 -2.06 20.23 -1.18
C ASP A 185 -0.79 20.90 -1.73
N LEU A 186 0.40 20.49 -1.28
CA LEU A 186 1.65 21.08 -1.70
C LEU A 186 2.00 20.70 -3.16
N PRO A 187 2.55 21.65 -3.95
CA PRO A 187 2.80 21.44 -5.36
C PRO A 187 3.73 20.25 -5.61
N ALA A 188 3.38 19.45 -6.62
CA ALA A 188 4.17 18.33 -7.09
C ALA A 188 5.17 18.77 -8.17
N ASP A 189 6.40 18.25 -8.09
CA ASP A 189 7.33 18.31 -9.20
C ASP A 189 6.81 17.40 -10.33
N GLN A 190 6.88 17.85 -11.59
CA GLN A 190 6.32 17.12 -12.74
C GLN A 190 6.90 15.70 -12.92
N GLU A 191 8.13 15.45 -12.47
CA GLU A 191 8.81 14.16 -12.63
C GLU A 191 8.87 13.31 -11.34
N ALA A 192 8.66 13.91 -10.15
CA ALA A 192 9.00 13.29 -8.87
C ALA A 192 7.89 13.32 -7.81
N GLY A 193 6.71 13.89 -8.11
CA GLY A 193 5.62 14.02 -7.15
C GLY A 193 5.84 15.12 -6.10
N SER A 194 4.92 15.25 -5.14
CA SER A 194 5.06 16.22 -4.05
C SER A 194 6.12 15.76 -3.03
N PRO A 195 6.81 16.69 -2.34
CA PRO A 195 7.74 16.33 -1.27
C PRO A 195 7.12 15.44 -0.18
N PHE A 196 5.83 15.66 0.13
CA PHE A 196 5.08 14.83 1.07
C PHE A 196 4.93 13.40 0.56
N GLN A 197 4.52 13.24 -0.70
CA GLN A 197 4.28 11.95 -1.30
C GLN A 197 5.55 11.10 -1.36
N ARG A 198 6.69 11.69 -1.74
CA ARG A 198 7.99 11.00 -1.69
C ARG A 198 8.35 10.52 -0.29
N ALA A 199 8.17 11.38 0.72
CA ALA A 199 8.42 11.01 2.10
C ALA A 199 7.50 9.87 2.56
N ARG A 200 6.23 9.88 2.14
CA ARG A 200 5.26 8.82 2.42
C ARG A 200 5.65 7.49 1.76
N GLU A 201 5.95 7.49 0.47
CA GLU A 201 6.36 6.29 -0.29
C GLU A 201 7.66 5.68 0.27
N GLU A 202 8.62 6.52 0.66
CA GLU A 202 9.87 6.07 1.29
C GLU A 202 9.61 5.45 2.67
N VAL A 203 8.67 5.99 3.45
CA VAL A 203 8.27 5.41 4.74
C VAL A 203 7.51 4.10 4.58
N GLU A 204 6.65 4.01 3.57
CA GLU A 204 5.90 2.80 3.25
C GLU A 204 6.79 1.64 2.78
N THR A 205 7.93 1.93 2.12
CA THR A 205 8.84 0.88 1.62
C THR A 205 9.48 0.03 2.72
N PHE A 206 9.55 0.52 3.96
CA PHE A 206 9.97 -0.26 5.12
C PHE A 206 8.84 -0.54 6.11
N GLY A 207 7.58 -0.49 5.65
CA GLY A 207 6.41 -0.90 6.41
C GLY A 207 5.92 0.14 7.42
N GLY A 208 6.34 1.40 7.29
CA GLY A 208 5.80 2.51 8.06
C GLY A 208 4.55 3.11 7.42
N LYS A 209 3.93 4.06 8.13
CA LYS A 209 2.78 4.84 7.64
C LYS A 209 2.96 6.30 8.02
N ILE A 210 2.51 7.21 7.17
CA ILE A 210 2.38 8.64 7.49
C ILE A 210 0.90 9.03 7.40
N GLU A 211 0.40 9.64 8.46
CA GLU A 211 -0.93 10.25 8.57
C GLU A 211 -0.75 11.75 8.81
N THR A 212 -1.71 12.56 8.36
CA THR A 212 -1.68 14.01 8.61
C THR A 212 -3.07 14.50 8.96
N ASP A 213 -3.10 15.39 9.95
CA ASP A 213 -4.30 16.06 10.42
C ASP A 213 -4.03 17.56 10.52
N GLN A 214 -5.00 18.38 10.12
CA GLN A 214 -5.00 19.80 10.46
C GLN A 214 -5.56 20.00 11.86
N LYS A 215 -4.84 20.74 12.71
CA LYS A 215 -5.34 21.02 14.06
C LYS A 215 -6.43 22.07 14.05
N THR A 216 -7.43 21.88 14.90
CA THR A 216 -8.58 22.79 15.06
C THR A 216 -8.22 24.17 15.62
N ASP A 217 -7.05 24.32 16.24
CA ASP A 217 -6.50 25.57 16.78
C ASP A 217 -5.58 26.33 15.81
N GLY A 218 -5.39 25.80 14.59
CA GLY A 218 -4.49 26.33 13.58
C GLY A 218 -3.08 25.76 13.74
N GLY A 219 -2.64 25.00 12.74
CA GLY A 219 -1.36 24.30 12.72
C GLY A 219 -1.49 22.95 12.02
N THR A 220 -0.36 22.32 11.72
CA THR A 220 -0.31 21.02 11.03
C THR A 220 0.18 19.97 12.01
N ARG A 221 -0.38 18.75 11.91
CA ARG A 221 0.12 17.57 12.61
C ARG A 221 0.41 16.48 11.58
N ILE A 222 1.60 15.89 11.70
CA ILE A 222 2.06 14.78 10.88
C ILE A 222 2.46 13.65 11.84
N ASP A 223 1.77 12.53 11.73
CA ASP A 223 1.98 11.33 12.53
C ASP A 223 2.68 10.27 11.67
N ILE A 224 3.88 9.86 12.07
CA ILE A 224 4.66 8.82 11.41
C ILE A 224 4.69 7.60 12.32
N LYS A 225 4.23 6.46 11.81
CA LYS A 225 4.23 5.16 12.49
C LYS A 225 5.28 4.27 11.85
N LEU A 226 6.23 3.78 12.65
CA LEU A 226 7.32 2.93 12.19
C LEU A 226 7.30 1.59 12.90
N PRO A 227 7.53 0.48 12.19
CA PRO A 227 7.77 -0.79 12.85
C PRO A 227 9.08 -0.71 13.64
N LEU A 228 9.16 -1.44 14.76
CA LEU A 228 10.40 -1.57 15.53
C LEU A 228 11.47 -2.39 14.79
N THR A 229 11.11 -3.16 13.76
CA THR A 229 11.98 -4.17 13.13
C THR A 229 11.89 -4.18 11.62
N LEU A 230 12.83 -4.89 10.96
CA LEU A 230 12.73 -5.19 9.53
C LEU A 230 11.35 -5.76 9.22
N ALA A 231 10.65 -5.14 8.28
CA ALA A 231 9.27 -5.48 7.97
C ALA A 231 9.16 -6.95 7.52
N ILE A 232 8.24 -7.68 8.15
CA ILE A 232 7.69 -8.90 7.60
C ILE A 232 6.53 -8.46 6.73
N ILE A 233 6.64 -8.66 5.42
CA ILE A 233 5.59 -8.28 4.48
C ILE A 233 5.04 -9.52 3.79
N PRO A 234 3.72 -9.64 3.63
CA PRO A 234 3.15 -10.69 2.81
C PRO A 234 3.52 -10.41 1.35
N SER A 235 4.07 -11.42 0.67
CA SER A 235 4.52 -11.28 -0.71
C SER A 235 4.11 -12.45 -1.56
N GLN A 236 3.74 -12.14 -2.79
CA GLN A 236 3.49 -13.12 -3.83
C GLN A 236 4.83 -13.59 -4.41
N ILE A 237 5.13 -14.89 -4.25
CA ILE A 237 6.35 -15.48 -4.81
C ILE A 237 6.12 -15.82 -6.28
N ILE A 238 7.06 -15.41 -7.12
CA ILE A 238 7.04 -15.64 -8.57
C ILE A 238 8.39 -16.15 -9.05
N SER A 239 8.44 -16.79 -10.22
CA SER A 239 9.70 -17.05 -10.92
C SER A 239 9.74 -16.34 -12.26
N ALA A 240 10.94 -15.95 -12.67
CA ALA A 240 11.26 -15.49 -14.01
C ALA A 240 12.74 -15.79 -14.31
N ALA A 241 13.10 -16.12 -15.56
CA ALA A 241 14.49 -16.34 -15.99
C ALA A 241 15.26 -17.33 -15.09
N GLY A 242 14.57 -18.36 -14.58
CA GLY A 242 15.14 -19.35 -13.65
C GLY A 242 15.39 -18.87 -12.21
N GLY A 243 15.15 -17.60 -11.90
CA GLY A 243 15.21 -17.02 -10.56
C GLY A 243 13.87 -17.01 -9.84
N ARG A 244 13.90 -16.79 -8.52
CA ARG A 244 12.72 -16.51 -7.69
C ARG A 244 12.74 -15.07 -7.21
N TYR A 245 11.56 -14.45 -7.24
CA TYR A 245 11.36 -13.07 -6.87
C TYR A 245 10.10 -12.95 -6.01
N ALA A 246 10.01 -11.87 -5.24
CA ALA A 246 8.86 -11.55 -4.42
C ALA A 246 8.25 -10.23 -4.88
N ILE A 247 6.92 -10.20 -5.01
CA ILE A 247 6.14 -8.98 -5.22
C ILE A 247 5.37 -8.72 -3.93
N PRO A 248 5.55 -7.57 -3.27
CA PRO A 248 4.73 -7.20 -2.12
C PRO A 248 3.24 -7.27 -2.48
N GLN A 249 2.42 -7.91 -1.64
CA GLN A 249 0.99 -8.03 -1.94
C GLN A 249 0.28 -6.67 -2.01
N SER A 250 0.79 -5.65 -1.32
CA SER A 250 0.30 -4.27 -1.39
C SER A 250 0.39 -3.67 -2.81
N ASN A 251 1.24 -4.23 -3.66
CA ASN A 251 1.44 -3.79 -5.04
C ASN A 251 0.79 -4.74 -6.05
N LEU A 252 0.02 -5.73 -5.60
CA LEU A 252 -0.57 -6.76 -6.44
C LEU A 252 -2.10 -6.66 -6.43
N ASP A 253 -2.67 -6.27 -7.57
CA ASP A 253 -4.12 -6.14 -7.73
C ASP A 253 -4.76 -7.49 -8.06
N GLU A 254 -4.18 -8.23 -9.01
CA GLU A 254 -4.78 -9.44 -9.56
C GLU A 254 -3.72 -10.39 -10.15
N LEU A 255 -4.03 -11.70 -10.16
CA LEU A 255 -3.21 -12.73 -10.77
C LEU A 255 -3.98 -13.41 -11.90
N LEU A 256 -3.52 -13.22 -13.13
CA LEU A 256 -4.13 -13.79 -14.32
C LEU A 256 -3.34 -15.00 -14.82
N ARG A 257 -4.08 -15.99 -15.33
CA ARG A 257 -3.53 -17.19 -15.96
C ARG A 257 -4.21 -17.37 -17.31
N ILE A 258 -3.49 -17.09 -18.38
CA ILE A 258 -4.03 -17.13 -19.75
C ILE A 258 -3.48 -18.39 -20.43
N PRO A 259 -4.34 -19.35 -20.81
CA PRO A 259 -3.95 -20.48 -21.64
C PRO A 259 -3.32 -20.01 -22.96
N VAL A 260 -2.27 -20.68 -23.47
CA VAL A 260 -1.55 -20.24 -24.68
C VAL A 260 -2.45 -20.10 -25.91
N ASP A 261 -3.45 -20.96 -26.03
CA ASP A 261 -4.45 -20.93 -27.09
C ASP A 261 -5.34 -19.68 -27.08
N GLN A 262 -5.37 -18.94 -25.97
CA GLN A 262 -6.14 -17.70 -25.79
C GLN A 262 -5.26 -16.45 -25.78
N VAL A 263 -3.93 -16.59 -25.88
CA VAL A 263 -3.00 -15.46 -25.80
C VAL A 263 -3.21 -14.50 -26.97
N ASP A 264 -3.35 -15.01 -28.19
CA ASP A 264 -3.55 -14.17 -29.38
C ASP A 264 -4.90 -13.42 -29.36
N GLU A 265 -5.90 -13.95 -28.63
CA GLU A 265 -7.22 -13.32 -28.46
C GLU A 265 -7.25 -12.31 -27.29
N THR A 266 -6.36 -12.46 -26.31
CA THR A 266 -6.37 -11.67 -25.07
C THR A 266 -5.28 -10.60 -25.03
N VAL A 267 -4.16 -10.83 -25.73
CA VAL A 267 -3.01 -9.91 -25.79
C VAL A 267 -3.04 -9.15 -27.11
N GLU A 268 -3.47 -7.90 -27.04
CA GLU A 268 -3.45 -6.98 -28.16
C GLU A 268 -2.11 -6.24 -28.24
N HIS A 269 -1.83 -5.57 -29.34
CA HIS A 269 -0.63 -4.76 -29.51
C HIS A 269 -1.01 -3.33 -29.88
N VAL A 270 -0.60 -2.37 -29.05
CA VAL A 270 -0.70 -0.94 -29.35
C VAL A 270 0.71 -0.47 -29.70
N GLY A 271 0.97 -0.29 -31.00
CA GLY A 271 2.33 -0.10 -31.52
C GLY A 271 3.20 -1.33 -31.24
N ASP A 272 4.38 -1.13 -30.65
CA ASP A 272 5.32 -2.20 -30.26
C ASP A 272 5.13 -2.66 -28.80
N THR A 273 4.04 -2.25 -28.14
CA THR A 273 3.79 -2.60 -26.74
C THR A 273 2.63 -3.58 -26.65
N PRO A 274 2.86 -4.81 -26.15
CA PRO A 274 1.79 -5.74 -25.88
C PRO A 274 0.92 -5.19 -24.73
N VAL A 275 -0.39 -5.28 -24.88
CA VAL A 275 -1.37 -4.81 -23.89
C VAL A 275 -2.43 -5.89 -23.67
N ILE A 276 -3.06 -5.92 -22.50
CA ILE A 276 -4.27 -6.71 -22.26
C ILE A 276 -5.40 -5.77 -21.92
N GLN A 277 -6.61 -6.07 -22.38
CA GLN A 277 -7.80 -5.37 -21.92
C GLN A 277 -8.33 -6.09 -20.66
N LEU A 278 -8.22 -5.45 -19.52
CA LEU A 278 -8.75 -5.96 -18.26
C LEU A 278 -9.82 -5.01 -17.74
N ARG A 279 -11.09 -5.46 -17.77
CA ARG A 279 -12.25 -4.68 -17.32
C ARG A 279 -12.32 -3.29 -17.99
N GLY A 280 -12.21 -3.25 -19.32
CA GLY A 280 -12.29 -2.01 -20.10
C GLY A 280 -10.97 -1.21 -20.18
N GLU A 281 -10.03 -1.43 -19.26
CA GLU A 281 -8.74 -0.73 -19.20
C GLU A 281 -7.65 -1.48 -20.00
N LEU A 282 -6.88 -0.75 -20.82
CA LEU A 282 -5.72 -1.31 -21.51
C LEU A 282 -4.49 -1.27 -20.59
N LEU A 283 -4.06 -2.46 -20.16
CA LEU A 283 -2.89 -2.61 -19.31
C LEU A 283 -1.67 -3.00 -20.15
N PRO A 284 -0.59 -2.21 -20.16
CA PRO A 284 0.64 -2.60 -20.83
C PRO A 284 1.26 -3.83 -20.16
N LEU A 285 1.77 -4.74 -20.97
CA LEU A 285 2.48 -5.93 -20.51
C LEU A 285 3.99 -5.72 -20.56
N ILE A 286 4.63 -6.00 -19.43
CA ILE A 286 6.08 -6.02 -19.28
C ILE A 286 6.50 -7.46 -19.01
N ARG A 287 7.39 -8.02 -19.83
CA ARG A 287 7.99 -9.34 -19.56
C ARG A 287 9.13 -9.18 -18.55
N LEU A 288 8.99 -9.82 -17.38
CA LEU A 288 10.00 -9.71 -16.33
C LEU A 288 11.37 -10.24 -16.78
N SER A 289 11.42 -11.30 -17.58
CA SER A 289 12.68 -11.85 -18.12
C SER A 289 13.49 -10.80 -18.91
N GLN A 290 12.80 -9.97 -19.70
CA GLN A 290 13.45 -8.90 -20.48
C GLN A 290 14.01 -7.81 -19.57
N VAL A 291 13.26 -7.42 -18.52
CA VAL A 291 13.70 -6.45 -17.51
C VAL A 291 14.93 -6.96 -16.75
N LEU A 292 15.01 -8.27 -16.52
CA LEU A 292 16.15 -8.93 -15.87
C LEU A 292 17.37 -9.08 -16.80
N GLY A 293 17.29 -8.65 -18.06
CA GLY A 293 18.36 -8.75 -19.04
C GLY A 293 18.49 -10.14 -19.67
N ASP A 294 17.51 -11.03 -19.44
CA ASP A 294 17.45 -12.33 -20.09
C ASP A 294 16.75 -12.19 -21.45
N ASN A 295 17.57 -12.02 -22.48
CA ASN A 295 17.15 -11.95 -23.89
C ASN A 295 17.18 -13.33 -24.58
N SER A 296 17.09 -14.43 -23.82
CA SER A 296 16.81 -15.74 -24.42
C SER A 296 15.40 -15.74 -25.00
N GLY A 297 15.28 -15.11 -26.18
CA GLY A 297 14.03 -14.92 -26.91
C GLY A 297 13.37 -16.25 -27.23
N ASP A 298 12.06 -16.32 -27.01
CA ASP A 298 11.04 -17.20 -27.61
C ASP A 298 11.32 -18.71 -27.77
N ALA A 299 12.45 -19.24 -27.29
CA ALA A 299 12.87 -20.62 -27.50
C ALA A 299 12.36 -21.60 -26.43
N GLN A 300 11.41 -21.17 -25.59
CA GLN A 300 10.77 -22.01 -24.59
C GLN A 300 9.27 -21.73 -24.45
N ASP A 301 8.60 -21.40 -25.56
CA ASP A 301 7.14 -21.29 -25.64
C ASP A 301 6.45 -22.66 -25.73
N SER A 302 6.93 -23.61 -24.91
CA SER A 302 6.28 -24.90 -24.66
C SER A 302 5.45 -24.90 -23.37
N LYS A 303 5.27 -23.73 -22.74
CA LYS A 303 4.47 -23.60 -21.51
C LYS A 303 3.02 -23.36 -21.89
N ARG A 304 2.11 -24.27 -21.54
CA ARG A 304 0.67 -24.20 -21.89
C ARG A 304 -0.10 -23.00 -21.34
N VAL A 305 0.49 -22.20 -20.46
CA VAL A 305 -0.17 -21.09 -19.76
C VAL A 305 0.83 -19.95 -19.55
N VAL A 306 0.39 -18.73 -19.83
CA VAL A 306 1.06 -17.46 -19.51
C VAL A 306 0.54 -16.97 -18.15
N HIS A 307 1.46 -16.56 -17.29
CA HIS A 307 1.13 -16.00 -15.98
C HIS A 307 1.39 -14.50 -15.97
N ILE A 308 0.40 -13.72 -15.53
CA ILE A 308 0.48 -12.26 -15.46
C ILE A 308 0.12 -11.83 -14.05
N ALA A 309 1.01 -11.07 -13.41
CA ALA A 309 0.73 -10.38 -12.16
C ALA A 309 0.36 -8.93 -12.50
N VAL A 310 -0.89 -8.54 -12.24
CA VAL A 310 -1.33 -7.15 -12.38
C VAL A 310 -0.85 -6.39 -11.16
N VAL A 311 0.04 -5.43 -11.40
CA VAL A 311 0.72 -4.69 -10.34
C VAL A 311 0.46 -3.20 -10.46
N SER A 312 0.33 -2.55 -9.31
CA SER A 312 0.05 -1.12 -9.19
C SER A 312 1.07 -0.45 -8.26
N SER A 313 1.56 0.71 -8.67
CA SER A 313 2.32 1.61 -7.80
C SER A 313 2.01 3.07 -8.18
N GLY A 314 1.38 3.81 -7.27
CA GLY A 314 0.93 5.18 -7.54
C GLY A 314 -0.03 5.24 -8.72
N SER A 315 0.31 6.03 -9.75
CA SER A 315 -0.46 6.14 -10.99
C SER A 315 -0.09 5.09 -12.06
N CYS A 316 0.89 4.24 -11.80
CA CYS A 316 1.38 3.25 -12.75
C CYS A 316 0.76 1.89 -12.48
N LYS A 317 -0.04 1.39 -13.44
CA LYS A 317 -0.67 0.07 -13.40
C LYS A 317 -0.31 -0.70 -14.67
N TYR A 318 0.16 -1.93 -14.52
CA TYR A 318 0.61 -2.73 -15.65
C TYR A 318 0.58 -4.23 -15.35
N GLY A 319 0.61 -5.05 -16.39
CA GLY A 319 0.74 -6.50 -16.26
C GLY A 319 2.20 -6.94 -16.32
N LEU A 320 2.68 -7.61 -15.29
CA LEU A 320 4.01 -8.22 -15.26
C LEU A 320 3.90 -9.69 -15.66
N VAL A 321 4.43 -10.03 -16.84
CA VAL A 321 4.45 -11.41 -17.34
C VAL A 321 5.60 -12.17 -16.67
N VAL A 322 5.27 -13.30 -16.05
CA VAL A 322 6.18 -14.13 -15.25
C VAL A 322 6.14 -15.59 -15.67
N ASP A 323 7.17 -16.37 -15.30
CA ASP A 323 7.26 -17.78 -15.65
C ASP A 323 6.33 -18.67 -14.84
N ARG A 324 6.13 -18.33 -13.56
CA ARG A 324 5.32 -19.10 -12.61
C ARG A 324 4.90 -18.23 -11.44
N LEU A 325 3.69 -18.49 -10.95
CA LEU A 325 3.17 -18.01 -9.68
C LEU A 325 3.27 -19.15 -8.66
N PHE A 326 3.78 -18.85 -7.47
CA PHE A 326 3.80 -19.74 -6.31
C PHE A 326 2.73 -19.30 -5.29
N ASP A 327 2.75 -19.87 -4.09
CA ASP A 327 1.90 -19.38 -3.00
C ASP A 327 2.46 -18.07 -2.43
N SER A 328 1.63 -17.37 -1.66
CA SER A 328 2.06 -16.20 -0.91
C SER A 328 2.83 -16.63 0.34
N GLU A 329 3.91 -15.92 0.65
CA GLU A 329 4.76 -16.15 1.81
C GLU A 329 4.96 -14.84 2.60
N GLU A 330 5.03 -14.94 3.92
CA GLU A 330 5.50 -13.84 4.75
C GLU A 330 7.04 -13.81 4.70
N ILE A 331 7.59 -12.70 4.21
CA ILE A 331 9.02 -12.57 3.97
C ILE A 331 9.64 -11.49 4.84
N VAL A 332 10.83 -11.76 5.38
CA VAL A 332 11.63 -10.74 6.06
C VAL A 332 12.36 -9.91 5.02
N VAL A 333 12.07 -8.61 4.96
CA VAL A 333 12.75 -7.68 4.05
C VAL A 333 14.13 -7.37 4.58
N LYS A 334 15.17 -7.68 3.80
CA LYS A 334 16.54 -7.23 4.03
C LYS A 334 16.89 -6.16 2.99
N PRO A 335 17.40 -4.99 3.40
CA PRO A 335 17.83 -3.97 2.47
C PRO A 335 18.92 -4.51 1.54
N VAL A 336 18.86 -4.10 0.28
CA VAL A 336 19.87 -4.50 -0.69
C VAL A 336 21.18 -3.74 -0.39
N GLY A 337 22.31 -4.46 -0.34
CA GLY A 337 23.61 -3.86 -0.05
C GLY A 337 24.04 -2.83 -1.09
N GLN A 338 24.97 -1.92 -0.72
CA GLN A 338 25.41 -0.80 -1.59
C GLN A 338 25.87 -1.22 -3.00
N HIS A 339 26.40 -2.43 -3.16
CA HIS A 339 26.86 -2.95 -4.46
C HIS A 339 25.73 -3.25 -5.45
N LEU A 340 24.50 -3.38 -4.96
CA LEU A 340 23.31 -3.64 -5.76
C LEU A 340 22.40 -2.41 -5.87
N LYS A 341 22.79 -1.26 -5.28
CA LYS A 341 22.06 0.02 -5.44
C LYS A 341 21.99 0.50 -6.89
N ALA A 342 22.89 0.04 -7.76
CA ALA A 342 22.84 0.34 -9.19
C ALA A 342 21.75 -0.47 -9.93
N CYS A 343 21.19 -1.50 -9.29
CA CYS A 343 20.09 -2.30 -9.82
C CYS A 343 18.77 -1.76 -9.27
N ASN A 344 18.20 -0.76 -9.96
CA ASN A 344 17.01 -0.04 -9.47
C ASN A 344 15.72 -0.89 -9.44
N ILE A 345 15.72 -2.09 -10.02
CA ILE A 345 14.51 -2.94 -10.11
C ILE A 345 14.20 -3.73 -8.83
N TYR A 346 14.99 -3.56 -7.76
CA TYR A 346 14.84 -4.31 -6.51
C TYR A 346 14.71 -3.38 -5.30
N SER A 347 13.68 -3.57 -4.49
CA SER A 347 13.46 -2.86 -3.23
C SER A 347 14.15 -3.53 -2.04
N GLY A 348 14.42 -4.85 -2.15
CA GLY A 348 14.95 -5.64 -1.05
C GLY A 348 15.37 -7.05 -1.47
N ALA A 349 15.79 -7.83 -0.49
CA ALA A 349 16.05 -9.26 -0.63
C ALA A 349 15.48 -10.01 0.58
N THR A 350 15.17 -11.28 0.40
CA THR A 350 14.72 -12.15 1.48
C THR A 350 15.33 -13.54 1.37
N ILE A 351 15.28 -14.29 2.46
CA ILE A 351 15.64 -15.71 2.50
C ILE A 351 14.35 -16.46 2.76
N MET A 352 13.94 -17.28 1.80
CA MET A 352 12.72 -18.09 1.88
C MET A 352 12.88 -19.24 2.89
N GLY A 353 11.76 -19.87 3.26
CA GLY A 353 11.77 -21.02 4.18
C GLY A 353 12.59 -22.22 3.70
N ASP A 354 12.83 -22.34 2.39
CA ASP A 354 13.69 -23.36 1.78
C ASP A 354 15.19 -22.99 1.75
N GLY A 355 15.55 -21.84 2.34
CA GLY A 355 16.91 -21.32 2.39
C GLY A 355 17.40 -20.65 1.11
N ARG A 356 16.58 -20.58 0.06
CA ARG A 356 16.91 -19.84 -1.17
C ARG A 356 16.72 -18.35 -0.96
N VAL A 357 17.53 -17.56 -1.65
CA VAL A 357 17.40 -16.10 -1.68
C VAL A 357 16.43 -15.71 -2.78
N ALA A 358 15.50 -14.82 -2.47
CA ALA A 358 14.63 -14.17 -3.45
C ALA A 358 14.83 -12.64 -3.36
N LEU A 359 14.85 -11.97 -4.52
CA LEU A 359 14.88 -10.51 -4.58
C LEU A 359 13.46 -9.97 -4.60
N ILE A 360 13.22 -8.89 -3.88
CA ILE A 360 11.92 -8.20 -3.82
C ILE A 360 11.90 -7.17 -4.94
N LEU A 361 10.90 -7.26 -5.80
CA LEU A 361 10.77 -6.39 -6.96
C LEU A 361 10.30 -5.00 -6.56
N ASP A 362 10.92 -3.98 -7.14
CA ASP A 362 10.43 -2.61 -7.11
C ASP A 362 9.56 -2.36 -8.36
N VAL A 363 8.25 -2.47 -8.17
CA VAL A 363 7.24 -2.31 -9.22
C VAL A 363 7.30 -0.92 -9.88
N ALA A 364 7.56 0.14 -9.10
CA ALA A 364 7.65 1.49 -9.65
C ALA A 364 8.87 1.64 -10.56
N SER A 365 10.03 1.17 -10.08
CA SER A 365 11.28 1.26 -10.84
C SER A 365 11.29 0.36 -12.08
N ILE A 366 10.61 -0.79 -12.04
CA ILE A 366 10.41 -1.65 -13.22
C ILE A 366 9.59 -0.91 -14.30
N ALA A 367 8.49 -0.25 -13.92
CA ALA A 367 7.70 0.55 -14.85
C ALA A 367 8.57 1.64 -15.50
N GLN A 368 9.27 2.44 -14.69
CA GLN A 368 10.15 3.50 -15.19
C GLN A 368 11.22 2.97 -16.16
N SER A 369 11.88 1.86 -15.82
CA SER A 369 12.92 1.29 -16.68
C SER A 369 12.35 0.76 -18.00
N ALA A 370 11.15 0.16 -17.99
CA ALA A 370 10.55 -0.43 -19.18
C ALA A 370 9.97 0.62 -20.12
N PHE A 371 9.37 1.68 -19.59
CA PHE A 371 8.77 2.75 -20.38
C PHE A 371 9.81 3.78 -20.87
N SER A 372 10.87 4.07 -20.11
CA SER A 372 11.92 5.02 -20.53
C SER A 372 12.90 4.45 -21.57
N ALA A 373 13.11 3.13 -21.65
CA ALA A 373 14.03 2.52 -22.60
C ALA A 373 13.54 2.57 -24.07
N LYS A 374 12.26 2.88 -24.30
CA LYS A 374 11.66 2.99 -25.64
C LYS A 374 11.68 4.42 -26.20
N ASP A 375 12.29 5.39 -25.51
CA ASP A 375 12.15 6.82 -25.82
C ASP A 375 13.29 7.43 -26.67
N SER A 376 13.93 6.64 -27.55
CA SER A 376 14.73 7.18 -28.68
C SER A 376 13.87 7.39 -29.93
N GLY A 377 12.69 7.94 -29.70
CA GLY A 377 11.68 8.29 -30.71
C GLY A 377 10.28 8.30 -30.09
N SER A 378 9.92 9.38 -29.39
CA SER A 378 8.53 9.67 -29.01
C SER A 378 7.64 9.59 -30.26
N PRO A 379 6.57 8.77 -30.21
CA PRO A 379 5.28 9.33 -29.87
C PRO A 379 4.50 8.42 -28.91
N LEU A 380 4.92 8.33 -27.65
CA LEU A 380 4.10 7.70 -26.59
C LEU A 380 3.89 8.59 -25.35
N GLN A 381 4.63 9.69 -25.20
CA GLN A 381 4.34 10.71 -24.17
C GLN A 381 3.52 11.90 -24.71
N ASP A 382 3.58 12.21 -26.02
CA ASP A 382 2.79 13.31 -26.64
C ASP A 382 1.47 12.84 -27.29
N GLY A 383 1.11 11.56 -27.17
CA GLY A 383 -0.15 11.01 -27.69
C GLY A 383 -1.31 10.98 -26.69
N ILE A 384 -1.04 11.34 -25.42
CA ILE A 384 -2.02 11.25 -24.31
C ILE A 384 -2.58 12.64 -23.95
N THR A 385 -2.06 13.72 -24.54
CA THR A 385 -2.55 15.08 -24.31
C THR A 385 -2.82 15.74 -25.66
N GLU A 386 -4.10 16.03 -25.95
CA GLU A 386 -4.62 16.71 -27.15
C GLU A 386 -4.88 15.87 -28.42
N VAL A 387 -5.86 14.97 -28.34
CA VAL A 387 -6.90 14.91 -29.39
C VAL A 387 -8.26 15.05 -28.71
N ALA A 388 -8.59 16.30 -28.36
CA ALA A 388 -9.97 16.66 -28.08
C ALA A 388 -10.68 16.97 -29.40
N GLN A 389 -11.87 16.41 -29.53
CA GLN A 389 -12.98 16.82 -30.40
C GLN A 389 -13.16 16.08 -31.74
N THR A 390 -13.64 14.84 -31.61
CA THR A 390 -14.95 14.47 -32.17
C THR A 390 -15.76 13.71 -31.11
N GLY A 391 -16.78 14.36 -30.53
CA GLY A 391 -17.92 13.81 -29.76
C GLY A 391 -17.66 12.73 -28.68
N PRO A 392 -17.90 12.98 -27.39
CA PRO A 392 -17.66 11.98 -26.35
C PRO A 392 -18.82 10.98 -26.28
N GLU A 393 -18.54 9.71 -26.50
CA GLU A 393 -19.38 8.66 -25.90
C GLU A 393 -18.78 8.38 -24.52
N GLU A 394 -19.22 9.17 -23.52
CA GLU A 394 -18.94 8.92 -22.11
C GLU A 394 -19.48 7.52 -21.75
N LYS A 395 -18.61 6.57 -21.44
CA LYS A 395 -19.02 5.25 -20.92
C LYS A 395 -19.07 5.31 -19.40
N THR A 396 -20.13 4.76 -18.80
CA THR A 396 -20.31 4.71 -17.35
C THR A 396 -20.34 3.25 -16.90
N ALA A 397 -19.57 2.95 -15.86
CA ALA A 397 -19.52 1.61 -15.27
C ALA A 397 -20.74 1.39 -14.36
N LEU A 398 -21.50 0.34 -14.64
CA LEU A 398 -22.68 -0.06 -13.89
C LEU A 398 -22.46 -1.42 -13.23
N LEU A 399 -22.76 -1.49 -11.93
CA LEU A 399 -22.84 -2.75 -11.20
C LEU A 399 -24.24 -3.33 -11.37
N THR A 400 -24.32 -4.51 -11.97
CA THR A 400 -25.55 -5.26 -12.19
C THR A 400 -25.79 -6.29 -11.10
N PHE A 401 -27.05 -6.51 -10.76
CA PHE A 401 -27.50 -7.51 -9.80
C PHE A 401 -28.95 -7.91 -10.09
N ARG A 402 -29.52 -8.84 -9.33
CA ARG A 402 -30.91 -9.28 -9.53
C ARG A 402 -31.70 -9.20 -8.22
N ASN A 403 -33.00 -8.92 -8.32
CA ASN A 403 -33.90 -9.21 -7.22
C ASN A 403 -34.45 -10.63 -7.40
N LEU A 404 -35.34 -10.83 -8.38
CA LEU A 404 -35.79 -12.13 -8.91
C LEU A 404 -35.05 -12.52 -10.21
N GLN A 405 -35.19 -13.77 -10.67
CA GLN A 405 -34.60 -14.24 -11.93
C GLN A 405 -34.98 -13.36 -13.15
N HIS A 406 -36.14 -12.71 -13.11
CA HIS A 406 -36.65 -11.84 -14.18
C HIS A 406 -36.59 -10.34 -13.86
N GLU A 407 -35.93 -9.94 -12.77
CA GLU A 407 -35.79 -8.53 -12.36
C GLU A 407 -34.31 -8.16 -12.25
N PRO A 408 -33.62 -7.92 -13.38
CA PRO A 408 -32.25 -7.43 -13.39
C PRO A 408 -32.19 -5.92 -13.13
N PHE A 409 -31.29 -5.53 -12.25
CA PHE A 409 -31.02 -4.15 -11.86
C PHE A 409 -29.57 -3.78 -12.13
N CYS A 410 -29.32 -2.48 -12.22
CA CYS A 410 -27.99 -1.91 -12.19
C CYS A 410 -27.94 -0.59 -11.41
N ILE A 411 -26.77 -0.26 -10.90
CA ILE A 411 -26.46 0.99 -10.18
C ILE A 411 -25.08 1.49 -10.61
N SER A 412 -24.79 2.79 -10.53
CA SER A 412 -23.47 3.30 -10.89
C SER A 412 -22.40 2.74 -9.96
N MET A 413 -21.29 2.31 -10.54
CA MET A 413 -20.16 1.78 -9.77
C MET A 413 -19.53 2.84 -8.88
N ASP A 414 -19.55 4.11 -9.29
CA ASP A 414 -18.99 5.25 -8.54
C ASP A 414 -19.64 5.46 -7.16
N ARG A 415 -20.81 4.86 -6.96
CA ARG A 415 -21.63 5.01 -5.75
C ARG A 415 -21.54 3.83 -4.82
N VAL A 416 -20.92 2.76 -5.30
CA VAL A 416 -20.66 1.54 -4.54
C VAL A 416 -19.27 1.69 -3.93
N GLU A 417 -19.24 2.02 -2.64
CA GLU A 417 -17.99 2.07 -1.89
C GLU A 417 -17.44 0.66 -1.69
N ARG A 418 -18.33 -0.30 -1.43
CA ARG A 418 -17.94 -1.68 -1.15
C ARG A 418 -19.08 -2.67 -1.32
N ILE A 419 -18.71 -3.92 -1.62
CA ILE A 419 -19.63 -5.07 -1.62
C ILE A 419 -19.27 -5.95 -0.43
N GLU A 420 -20.24 -6.20 0.44
CA GLU A 420 -20.08 -7.02 1.63
C GLU A 420 -20.98 -8.25 1.59
N ARG A 421 -20.50 -9.37 2.12
CA ARG A 421 -21.29 -10.58 2.27
C ARG A 421 -21.57 -10.84 3.74
N ILE A 422 -22.79 -10.55 4.17
CA ILE A 422 -23.19 -10.64 5.58
C ILE A 422 -24.05 -11.87 5.82
N ARG A 423 -23.96 -12.48 7.01
CA ARG A 423 -24.89 -13.53 7.42
C ARG A 423 -26.19 -12.88 7.83
N VAL A 424 -27.31 -13.47 7.42
CA VAL A 424 -28.65 -12.95 7.77
C VAL A 424 -28.86 -13.00 9.31
N SER A 425 -28.19 -13.92 10.00
CA SER A 425 -28.19 -14.01 11.48
C SER A 425 -27.57 -12.81 12.19
N ASP A 426 -26.69 -12.08 11.51
CA ASP A 426 -25.92 -10.98 12.11
C ASP A 426 -26.62 -9.63 11.91
N ILE A 427 -27.79 -9.64 11.26
CA ILE A 427 -28.64 -8.47 11.06
C ILE A 427 -29.51 -8.25 12.29
N GLU A 428 -29.35 -7.10 12.93
CA GLU A 428 -30.15 -6.68 14.07
C GLU A 428 -31.37 -5.87 13.62
N GLN A 429 -32.53 -6.16 14.20
CA GLN A 429 -33.76 -5.40 13.97
C GLN A 429 -33.96 -4.37 15.07
N ILE A 430 -33.82 -3.08 14.74
CA ILE A 430 -34.07 -1.96 15.65
C ILE A 430 -35.30 -1.18 15.16
N GLY A 431 -36.46 -1.48 15.74
CA GLY A 431 -37.74 -0.91 15.29
C GLY A 431 -38.10 -1.40 13.89
N GLN A 432 -38.35 -0.49 12.95
CA GLN A 432 -38.58 -0.82 11.54
C GLN A 432 -37.28 -0.89 10.71
N GLN A 433 -36.13 -0.60 11.31
CA GLN A 433 -34.84 -0.54 10.61
C GLN A 433 -34.01 -1.80 10.87
N GLN A 434 -33.42 -2.34 9.81
CA GLN A 434 -32.37 -3.36 9.91
C GLN A 434 -31.01 -2.69 9.96
N VAL A 435 -30.14 -3.17 10.84
CA VAL A 435 -28.77 -2.65 11.00
C VAL A 435 -27.77 -3.78 11.23
N ILE A 436 -26.50 -3.51 10.95
CA ILE A 436 -25.38 -4.37 11.33
C ILE A 436 -24.29 -3.52 11.98
N GLN A 437 -23.57 -4.11 12.95
CA GLN A 437 -22.40 -3.46 13.54
C GLN A 437 -21.27 -3.45 12.50
N TYR A 438 -20.81 -2.26 12.13
CA TYR A 438 -19.85 -2.05 11.06
C TYR A 438 -18.84 -0.96 11.45
N ARG A 439 -17.54 -1.28 11.42
CA ARG A 439 -16.41 -0.37 11.72
C ARG A 439 -16.59 0.49 12.99
N GLY A 440 -17.12 -0.10 14.07
CA GLY A 440 -17.36 0.62 15.32
C GLY A 440 -18.62 1.52 15.34
N GLY A 441 -19.38 1.56 14.23
CA GLY A 441 -20.69 2.18 14.10
C GLY A 441 -21.79 1.18 13.70
N ALA A 442 -22.96 1.70 13.31
CA ALA A 442 -24.09 0.90 12.83
C ALA A 442 -24.42 1.25 11.38
N LEU A 443 -24.28 0.28 10.47
CA LEU A 443 -24.67 0.43 9.07
C LEU A 443 -26.14 0.09 8.93
N LYS A 444 -26.92 1.01 8.36
CA LYS A 444 -28.35 0.80 8.12
C LYS A 444 -28.56 0.02 6.84
N LEU A 445 -29.30 -1.07 6.93
CA LEU A 445 -29.63 -1.94 5.81
C LEU A 445 -31.02 -1.64 5.27
N PHE A 446 -31.15 -1.66 3.94
CA PHE A 446 -32.39 -1.44 3.22
C PHE A 446 -32.59 -2.50 2.14
N HIS A 447 -33.84 -2.90 1.92
CA HIS A 447 -34.24 -3.75 0.81
C HIS A 447 -34.56 -2.89 -0.42
N ILE A 448 -34.26 -3.41 -1.61
CA ILE A 448 -34.61 -2.73 -2.86
C ILE A 448 -36.12 -2.44 -3.02
N SER A 449 -36.97 -3.31 -2.46
CA SER A 449 -38.43 -3.14 -2.44
C SER A 449 -38.93 -1.94 -1.62
N GLN A 450 -38.05 -1.31 -0.83
CA GLN A 450 -38.38 -0.06 -0.13
C GLN A 450 -38.28 1.17 -1.03
N PHE A 451 -37.55 1.07 -2.14
CA PHE A 451 -37.34 2.16 -3.10
C PHE A 451 -38.04 1.91 -4.44
N CYS A 452 -38.18 0.64 -4.83
CA CYS A 452 -38.78 0.21 -6.09
C CYS A 452 -40.02 -0.66 -5.85
N GLU A 453 -40.97 -0.65 -6.80
CA GLU A 453 -42.16 -1.52 -6.76
C GLU A 453 -41.82 -2.95 -7.21
N VAL A 454 -41.07 -3.66 -6.38
CA VAL A 454 -40.63 -5.04 -6.65
C VAL A 454 -40.92 -5.99 -5.49
N GLU A 455 -41.00 -7.28 -5.80
CA GLU A 455 -41.33 -8.30 -4.81
C GLU A 455 -40.21 -8.44 -3.77
N THR A 456 -40.57 -8.50 -2.48
CA THR A 456 -39.57 -8.69 -1.42
C THR A 456 -39.22 -10.18 -1.30
N ILE A 457 -37.98 -10.53 -1.59
CA ILE A 457 -37.48 -11.90 -1.38
C ILE A 457 -36.75 -11.99 -0.04
N PRO A 458 -37.05 -12.99 0.80
CA PRO A 458 -36.30 -13.22 2.03
C PRO A 458 -34.91 -13.80 1.73
N PHE A 459 -33.88 -13.17 2.29
CA PHE A 459 -32.51 -13.72 2.31
C PHE A 459 -32.45 -14.94 3.24
N LYS A 460 -31.74 -16.00 2.83
CA LYS A 460 -31.65 -17.26 3.60
C LYS A 460 -30.46 -17.28 4.56
N ASP A 461 -29.27 -17.56 4.02
CA ASP A 461 -28.06 -17.76 4.84
C ASP A 461 -27.14 -16.54 4.80
N TYR A 462 -27.00 -15.94 3.61
CA TYR A 462 -26.18 -14.76 3.37
C TYR A 462 -26.94 -13.75 2.52
N ALA A 463 -26.69 -12.47 2.76
CA ALA A 463 -27.11 -11.37 1.90
C ALA A 463 -25.87 -10.65 1.36
N GLU A 464 -25.92 -10.27 0.08
CA GLU A 464 -24.94 -9.35 -0.49
C GLU A 464 -25.42 -7.92 -0.20
N VAL A 465 -24.53 -7.08 0.32
CA VAL A 465 -24.83 -5.71 0.73
C VAL A 465 -23.91 -4.77 -0.03
N LEU A 466 -24.52 -3.92 -0.85
CA LEU A 466 -23.85 -2.80 -1.49
C LEU A 466 -23.78 -1.65 -0.49
N VAL A 467 -22.59 -1.35 0.00
CA VAL A 467 -22.34 -0.17 0.81
C VAL A 467 -22.28 1.03 -0.13
N LEU A 468 -23.33 1.85 -0.09
CA LEU A 468 -23.48 3.02 -0.93
C LEU A 468 -23.08 4.27 -0.16
N ASN A 469 -22.26 5.12 -0.78
CA ASN A 469 -21.91 6.42 -0.24
C ASN A 469 -22.82 7.50 -0.84
N LEU A 470 -23.80 7.94 -0.06
CA LEU A 470 -24.75 8.98 -0.44
C LEU A 470 -24.40 10.31 0.25
N GLY A 471 -23.13 10.72 0.15
CA GLY A 471 -22.59 12.02 0.55
C GLY A 471 -22.49 12.23 2.07
N ASN A 472 -23.63 12.19 2.78
CA ASN A 472 -23.73 12.48 4.21
C ASN A 472 -24.07 11.22 5.06
N ALA A 473 -24.17 10.04 4.46
CA ALA A 473 -24.36 8.77 5.15
C ALA A 473 -23.98 7.58 4.28
N GLU A 474 -23.37 6.58 4.90
CA GLU A 474 -23.22 5.22 4.34
C GLU A 474 -24.50 4.42 4.62
N ILE A 475 -25.03 3.75 3.59
CA ILE A 475 -26.14 2.81 3.72
C ILE A 475 -25.79 1.48 3.08
N GLY A 476 -26.35 0.39 3.59
CA GLY A 476 -26.26 -0.92 2.95
C GLY A 476 -27.54 -1.21 2.15
N LEU A 477 -27.43 -1.35 0.84
CA LEU A 477 -28.51 -1.88 0.00
C LEU A 477 -28.35 -3.39 -0.12
N MET A 478 -29.32 -4.14 0.39
CA MET A 478 -29.32 -5.60 0.32
C MET A 478 -29.80 -6.06 -1.06
N VAL A 479 -28.99 -6.88 -1.73
CA VAL A 479 -29.23 -7.37 -3.09
C VAL A 479 -29.01 -8.87 -3.19
N ASN A 480 -29.62 -9.51 -4.20
CA ASN A 480 -29.32 -10.89 -4.55
C ASN A 480 -28.34 -10.92 -5.73
N GLY A 481 -27.35 -11.81 -5.64
CA GLY A 481 -26.41 -12.05 -6.72
C GLY A 481 -27.05 -12.76 -7.94
N PRO A 482 -26.29 -12.93 -9.03
CA PRO A 482 -24.88 -12.58 -9.15
C PRO A 482 -24.68 -11.06 -9.32
N LEU A 483 -23.65 -10.55 -8.65
CA LEU A 483 -23.12 -9.20 -8.86
C LEU A 483 -22.10 -9.24 -9.99
N ASP A 484 -22.29 -8.41 -11.01
CA ASP A 484 -21.41 -8.34 -12.19
C ASP A 484 -21.29 -6.90 -12.68
N THR A 485 -20.14 -6.51 -13.21
CA THR A 485 -19.91 -5.13 -13.67
C THR A 485 -19.95 -5.06 -15.18
N CYS A 486 -20.67 -4.09 -15.72
CA CYS A 486 -20.75 -3.85 -17.15
C CYS A 486 -20.52 -2.37 -17.46
N GLU A 487 -19.95 -2.09 -18.63
CA GLU A 487 -19.79 -0.72 -19.12
C GLU A 487 -20.82 -0.46 -20.21
N VAL A 488 -21.49 0.68 -20.10
CA VAL A 488 -22.48 1.11 -21.08
C VAL A 488 -22.26 2.56 -21.45
N GLU A 489 -22.51 2.87 -22.72
CA GLU A 489 -22.49 4.24 -23.23
C GLU A 489 -23.60 5.05 -22.56
N LYS A 490 -23.31 6.29 -22.14
CA LYS A 490 -24.27 7.14 -21.40
C LYS A 490 -25.56 7.41 -22.19
N ASP A 491 -25.49 7.36 -23.53
CA ASP A 491 -26.63 7.51 -24.44
C ASP A 491 -27.46 6.22 -24.62
N SER A 492 -27.00 5.08 -24.09
CA SER A 492 -27.72 3.80 -24.12
C SER A 492 -28.76 3.63 -23.00
N VAL A 493 -28.85 4.62 -22.09
CA VAL A 493 -29.86 4.67 -21.03
C VAL A 493 -31.17 5.18 -21.61
N ASP A 494 -32.12 4.27 -21.79
CA ASP A 494 -33.49 4.62 -22.17
C ASP A 494 -34.23 5.18 -20.94
N THR A 495 -34.43 6.49 -20.96
CA THR A 495 -35.15 7.27 -19.93
C THR A 495 -36.65 7.36 -20.19
N SER A 496 -37.18 6.71 -21.24
CA SER A 496 -38.62 6.69 -21.53
C SER A 496 -39.42 5.78 -20.59
N CYS A 497 -38.75 4.77 -20.00
CA CYS A 497 -39.32 3.84 -19.03
C CYS A 497 -39.07 4.29 -17.58
N LEU A 498 -39.76 5.35 -17.15
CA LEU A 498 -39.68 5.86 -15.78
C LEU A 498 -40.63 5.09 -14.85
N HIS A 499 -40.05 4.28 -13.96
CA HIS A 499 -40.74 3.66 -12.83
C HIS A 499 -40.25 4.26 -11.51
N LYS A 500 -41.04 4.13 -10.44
CA LYS A 500 -40.70 4.68 -9.12
C LYS A 500 -39.40 4.05 -8.60
N GLY A 501 -38.41 4.89 -8.30
CA GLY A 501 -37.08 4.48 -7.83
C GLY A 501 -36.08 4.12 -8.94
N MET A 502 -36.40 4.40 -10.22
CA MET A 502 -35.54 4.09 -11.37
C MET A 502 -35.26 5.34 -12.21
N THR A 503 -34.01 5.50 -12.64
CA THR A 503 -33.58 6.59 -13.53
C THR A 503 -33.89 6.27 -14.99
N GLY A 504 -33.95 4.99 -15.33
CA GLY A 504 -34.22 4.49 -16.67
C GLY A 504 -33.95 3.00 -16.79
N SER A 505 -33.74 2.54 -18.01
CA SER A 505 -33.35 1.15 -18.29
C SER A 505 -32.23 1.10 -19.33
N VAL A 506 -31.40 0.06 -19.24
CA VAL A 506 -30.32 -0.20 -20.20
C VAL A 506 -30.47 -1.61 -20.73
N ILE A 507 -30.25 -1.81 -22.04
CA ILE A 507 -30.28 -3.15 -22.62
C ILE A 507 -28.91 -3.79 -22.44
N LEU A 508 -28.82 -4.78 -21.56
CA LEU A 508 -27.61 -5.55 -21.28
C LEU A 508 -27.83 -7.00 -21.70
N ASN A 509 -26.93 -7.57 -22.51
CA ASN A 509 -27.01 -8.96 -22.97
C ASN A 509 -28.38 -9.33 -23.61
N SER A 510 -28.97 -8.41 -24.38
CA SER A 510 -30.31 -8.54 -24.98
C SER A 510 -31.48 -8.66 -23.97
N GLN A 511 -31.27 -8.26 -22.71
CA GLN A 511 -32.29 -8.14 -21.67
C GLN A 511 -32.39 -6.69 -21.19
N THR A 512 -33.60 -6.20 -20.92
CA THR A 512 -33.80 -4.89 -20.29
C THR A 512 -33.43 -4.97 -18.82
N THR A 513 -32.42 -4.21 -18.40
CA THR A 513 -31.95 -4.08 -17.02
C THR A 513 -32.29 -2.70 -16.49
N TRP A 514 -32.91 -2.64 -15.32
CA TRP A 514 -33.35 -1.37 -14.78
C TRP A 514 -32.25 -0.64 -14.01
N LEU A 515 -32.05 0.65 -14.32
CA LEU A 515 -31.08 1.51 -13.66
C LEU A 515 -31.72 2.18 -12.44
N LEU A 516 -31.17 1.92 -11.26
CA LEU A 516 -31.64 2.53 -10.01
C LEU A 516 -31.42 4.04 -9.96
N ASP A 517 -32.38 4.74 -9.36
CA ASP A 517 -32.25 6.16 -9.07
C ASP A 517 -31.63 6.38 -7.69
N GLU A 518 -30.32 6.58 -7.68
CA GLU A 518 -29.52 6.89 -6.51
C GLU A 518 -29.97 8.18 -5.80
N ASN A 519 -30.38 9.19 -6.57
CA ASN A 519 -30.85 10.46 -6.03
C ASN A 519 -32.24 10.28 -5.39
N ALA A 520 -33.11 9.42 -5.95
CA ALA A 520 -34.39 9.08 -5.34
C ALA A 520 -34.23 8.23 -4.07
N ILE A 521 -33.22 7.36 -4.01
CA ILE A 521 -32.85 6.61 -2.80
C ILE A 521 -32.42 7.62 -1.71
N GLU A 522 -31.51 8.55 -2.04
CA GLU A 522 -31.05 9.60 -1.12
C GLU A 522 -32.19 10.54 -0.66
N ALA A 523 -33.07 10.94 -1.59
CA ALA A 523 -34.24 11.77 -1.30
C ALA A 523 -35.26 11.06 -0.39
N SER A 524 -35.49 9.77 -0.61
CA SER A 524 -36.39 8.96 0.23
C SER A 524 -35.85 8.82 1.65
N LEU A 525 -34.53 8.72 1.81
CA LEU A 525 -33.85 8.61 3.10
C LEU A 525 -33.77 9.95 3.86
N SER A 526 -33.64 11.07 3.15
CA SER A 526 -33.70 12.41 3.73
C SER A 526 -35.13 12.84 4.08
N GLY A 527 -36.15 12.42 3.31
CA GLY A 527 -37.56 12.59 3.64
C GLY A 527 -37.98 11.86 4.93
N ILE A 528 -37.34 10.73 5.25
CA ILE A 528 -37.51 10.02 6.53
C ILE A 528 -36.94 10.83 7.71
N ARG A 529 -35.93 11.70 7.49
CA ARG A 529 -35.41 12.61 8.51
C ARG A 529 -36.32 13.83 8.76
N SER A 530 -37.19 14.19 7.82
CA SER A 530 -38.05 15.40 7.89
C SER A 530 -39.45 15.18 8.46
N SER A 531 -39.82 13.95 8.86
CA SER A 531 -41.14 13.63 9.43
C SER A 531 -41.13 13.39 10.95
N ARG A 532 -40.21 14.05 11.68
CA ARG A 532 -40.24 14.13 13.14
C ARG A 532 -40.57 15.54 13.62
#